data_AF-A0A9Q6ZJS4-F1
#
_entry.id   AF-A0A9Q6ZJS4-F1
#
_cell.length_a   1.000
_cell.length_b   1.000
_cell.length_c   1.000
_cell.angle_alpha   90.00
_cell.angle_beta   90.00
_cell.angle_gamma   90.00
#
_symmetry.space_group_name_H-M   'P 1'
#
loop_
_entity.id
_entity.type
_entity.pdbx_description
1 polymer ?
#
loop_
_entity_poly.entity_id
_entity_poly.type
_entity_poly.pdbx_seq_one_letter_code
_entity_poly.pdbx_strand_id
1 'polypeptide(L)'
;MCSDFGLPKLAVPEESWHRVARAWLQKTVPPGNIQRWVDFHNHPTSQMHPERWGSAALEWRIPILGCPLAQAYVDEHFRNLWNWGGDFWTSPESPLMQLAISELSFLRRLAAFSGALIAVREIRKTIDSKKVLELRRGLGEGVLNFAYTTTLYSRVSVPQKCRLQQWSRSDSSPITVAVLNSGWLLIACACALLPAEEWNRFLSRLPHSVEKDLGQRNFSSEDSQLAWWCLRELVRVTVQEKGDEHVQIS
;
A
#
# COMPACT_ATOMS: atom_id res chain seq x y z
N MET A 1 27.94 -20.73 46.30
CA MET A 1 27.98 -21.93 45.44
C MET A 1 26.69 -21.98 44.66
N CYS A 2 26.71 -21.49 43.41
CA CYS A 2 25.67 -21.78 42.42
C CYS A 2 26.34 -22.71 41.41
N SER A 3 25.81 -23.92 41.31
CA SER A 3 26.26 -24.99 40.42
C SER A 3 25.93 -24.70 38.96
N ASP A 4 26.81 -25.22 38.11
CA ASP A 4 26.82 -25.18 36.65
C ASP A 4 25.45 -25.43 35.99
N PHE A 5 25.04 -24.50 35.13
CA PHE A 5 24.15 -24.82 34.01
C PHE A 5 24.94 -24.63 32.72
N GLY A 6 25.49 -25.75 32.23
CA GLY A 6 26.09 -25.83 30.91
C GLY A 6 25.08 -25.40 29.84
N LEU A 7 25.49 -24.46 28.99
CA LEU A 7 24.80 -24.18 27.74
C LEU A 7 24.84 -25.44 26.87
N PRO A 8 23.70 -25.94 26.37
CA PRO A 8 23.75 -26.94 25.32
C PRO A 8 24.33 -26.28 24.07
N LYS A 9 25.48 -26.78 23.60
CA LYS A 9 25.92 -26.61 22.22
C LYS A 9 24.89 -27.30 21.32
N LEU A 10 23.82 -26.60 20.98
CA LEU A 10 22.94 -26.98 19.88
C LEU A 10 23.54 -26.35 18.63
N ALA A 11 24.16 -27.18 17.79
CA ALA A 11 24.31 -26.87 16.38
C ALA A 11 22.88 -26.75 15.83
N VAL A 12 22.37 -25.52 15.76
CA VAL A 12 20.99 -25.30 15.38
C VAL A 12 20.91 -25.30 13.86
N PRO A 13 20.03 -26.12 13.24
CA PRO A 13 19.79 -26.08 11.80
C PRO A 13 19.32 -24.67 11.38
N GLU A 14 19.58 -24.29 10.13
CA GLU A 14 19.18 -22.98 9.55
C GLU A 14 17.69 -22.65 9.76
N GLU A 15 16.82 -23.66 9.87
CA GLU A 15 15.39 -23.54 10.20
C GLU A 15 15.10 -22.84 11.55
N SER A 16 16.08 -22.71 12.42
CA SER A 16 15.92 -22.03 13.71
C SER A 16 16.10 -20.51 13.64
N TRP A 17 16.80 -19.99 12.64
CA TRP A 17 17.02 -18.54 12.53
C TRP A 17 15.71 -17.79 12.28
N HIS A 18 14.76 -18.37 11.54
CA HIS A 18 13.43 -17.77 11.35
C HIS A 18 12.58 -17.75 12.63
N ARG A 19 12.77 -18.71 13.55
CA ARG A 19 12.08 -18.73 14.85
C ARG A 19 12.76 -17.80 15.85
N VAL A 20 14.09 -17.76 15.83
CA VAL A 20 14.89 -16.85 16.65
C VAL A 20 14.68 -15.40 16.22
N ALA A 21 14.66 -15.08 14.93
CA ALA A 21 14.34 -13.75 14.41
C ALA A 21 12.91 -13.33 14.78
N ARG A 22 11.91 -14.22 14.62
CA ARG A 22 10.54 -13.96 15.09
C ARG A 22 10.44 -13.69 16.59
N ALA A 23 11.15 -14.46 17.41
CA ALA A 23 11.17 -14.28 18.86
C ALA A 23 11.98 -13.05 19.32
N TRP A 24 13.01 -12.66 18.56
CA TRP A 24 13.85 -11.50 18.83
C TRP A 24 13.15 -10.19 18.46
N LEU A 25 12.42 -10.17 17.34
CA LEU A 25 11.59 -9.05 16.89
C LEU A 25 10.44 -8.72 17.84
N GLN A 26 9.96 -9.70 18.62
CA GLN A 26 8.97 -9.49 19.68
C GLN A 26 9.55 -8.87 20.98
N LYS A 27 10.88 -8.89 21.18
CA LYS A 27 11.52 -8.48 22.45
C LYS A 27 12.32 -7.18 22.40
N THR A 28 12.70 -6.71 21.22
CA THR A 28 13.50 -5.49 21.06
C THR A 28 12.99 -4.75 19.83
N VAL A 29 12.30 -3.63 20.02
CA VAL A 29 11.76 -2.81 18.91
C VAL A 29 12.70 -1.62 18.65
N PRO A 30 13.43 -1.59 17.52
CA PRO A 30 14.00 -0.39 16.93
C PRO A 30 12.95 0.24 15.94
N PRO A 31 13.16 1.46 15.41
CA PRO A 31 12.11 2.43 15.01
C PRO A 31 11.01 1.85 14.10
N GLY A 32 9.77 2.37 14.24
CA GLY A 32 8.52 1.79 13.71
C GLY A 32 8.47 1.38 12.24
N ASN A 33 9.43 1.78 11.40
CA ASN A 33 9.60 1.25 10.05
C ASN A 33 10.03 -0.23 10.04
N ILE A 34 10.87 -0.66 10.98
CA ILE A 34 11.30 -2.06 11.09
C ILE A 34 10.13 -2.95 11.51
N GLN A 35 9.29 -2.50 12.45
CA GLN A 35 8.10 -3.23 12.85
C GLN A 35 7.13 -3.42 11.66
N ARG A 36 6.81 -2.35 10.93
CA ARG A 36 5.95 -2.46 9.73
C ARG A 36 6.54 -3.38 8.67
N TRP A 37 7.86 -3.33 8.49
CA TRP A 37 8.57 -4.23 7.58
C TRP A 37 8.42 -5.69 8.00
N VAL A 38 8.65 -5.99 9.28
CA VAL A 38 8.43 -7.35 9.83
C VAL A 38 6.98 -7.79 9.66
N ASP A 39 6.03 -6.91 9.96
CA ASP A 39 4.61 -7.22 9.86
C ASP A 39 4.19 -7.48 8.42
N PHE A 40 4.72 -6.71 7.45
CA PHE A 40 4.53 -6.96 6.02
C PHE A 40 4.95 -8.38 5.60
N HIS A 41 6.03 -8.89 6.19
CA HIS A 41 6.55 -10.21 5.84
C HIS A 41 5.86 -11.34 6.62
N ASN A 42 5.38 -11.10 7.84
CA ASN A 42 4.95 -12.17 8.74
C ASN A 42 3.48 -12.13 9.14
N HIS A 43 2.79 -10.99 9.04
CA HIS A 43 1.48 -10.79 9.64
C HIS A 43 0.43 -10.33 8.60
N PRO A 44 -0.06 -11.24 7.73
CA PRO A 44 -1.09 -10.93 6.73
C PRO A 44 -2.27 -10.14 7.29
N THR A 45 -2.79 -10.54 8.45
CA THR A 45 -3.94 -9.91 9.09
C THR A 45 -3.76 -8.42 9.35
N SER A 46 -2.54 -8.00 9.70
CA SER A 46 -2.22 -6.59 9.99
C SER A 46 -1.99 -5.75 8.72
N GLN A 47 -1.88 -6.39 7.56
CA GLN A 47 -1.38 -5.78 6.34
C GLN A 47 -2.41 -5.79 5.21
N MET A 48 -3.27 -6.80 5.17
CA MET A 48 -4.29 -6.95 4.15
C MET A 48 -5.31 -5.81 4.17
N HIS A 49 -5.85 -5.47 2.99
CA HIS A 49 -6.98 -4.57 2.90
C HIS A 49 -8.17 -5.17 3.67
N PRO A 50 -8.95 -4.38 4.43
CA PRO A 50 -10.09 -4.91 5.18
C PRO A 50 -11.06 -5.72 4.33
N GLU A 51 -11.29 -5.34 3.08
CA GLU A 51 -12.18 -6.10 2.19
C GLU A 51 -11.69 -7.54 1.95
N ARG A 52 -10.37 -7.80 2.06
CA ARG A 52 -9.69 -9.08 1.78
C ARG A 52 -9.85 -10.12 2.87
N TRP A 53 -10.41 -9.74 4.01
CA TRP A 53 -10.84 -10.67 5.06
C TRP A 53 -12.15 -11.40 4.72
N GLY A 54 -12.69 -11.20 3.51
CA GLY A 54 -13.94 -11.80 3.07
C GLY A 54 -15.14 -11.29 3.85
N SER A 55 -16.12 -12.17 4.06
CA SER A 55 -17.38 -11.86 4.77
C SER A 55 -17.22 -11.72 6.29
N ALA A 56 -16.01 -11.88 6.85
CA ALA A 56 -15.78 -11.72 8.27
C ALA A 56 -16.18 -10.32 8.73
N ALA A 57 -17.20 -10.20 9.59
CA ALA A 57 -17.68 -8.91 10.08
C ALA A 57 -16.62 -8.20 10.93
N LEU A 58 -16.66 -6.86 10.95
CA LEU A 58 -15.67 -6.02 11.64
C LEU A 58 -15.58 -6.36 13.15
N GLU A 59 -16.72 -6.73 13.75
CA GLU A 59 -16.87 -7.14 15.15
C GLU A 59 -16.00 -8.35 15.54
N TRP A 60 -15.66 -9.22 14.58
CA TRP A 60 -14.76 -10.36 14.82
C TRP A 60 -13.29 -10.00 14.59
N ARG A 61 -13.01 -9.05 13.69
CA ARG A 61 -11.63 -8.68 13.33
C ARG A 61 -10.92 -8.00 14.48
N ILE A 62 -11.59 -7.08 15.18
CA ILE A 62 -10.99 -6.32 16.28
C ILE A 62 -10.54 -7.26 17.42
N PRO A 63 -11.38 -8.18 17.93
CA PRO A 63 -10.94 -9.16 18.93
C PRO A 63 -9.83 -10.10 18.45
N ILE A 64 -9.87 -10.55 17.18
CA ILE A 64 -8.81 -11.40 16.61
C ILE A 64 -7.48 -10.67 16.63
N LEU A 65 -7.43 -9.42 16.17
CA LEU A 65 -6.22 -8.60 16.16
C LEU A 65 -5.75 -8.23 17.58
N GLY A 66 -6.65 -8.23 18.57
CA GLY A 66 -6.31 -7.98 19.97
C GLY A 66 -5.80 -9.21 20.73
N CYS A 67 -5.89 -10.42 20.15
CA CYS A 67 -5.47 -11.66 20.78
C CYS A 67 -4.33 -12.32 19.97
N PRO A 68 -3.07 -12.32 20.48
CA PRO A 68 -1.92 -12.82 19.72
C PRO A 68 -2.06 -14.26 19.20
N LEU A 69 -2.72 -15.13 19.97
CA LEU A 69 -2.94 -16.53 19.57
C LEU A 69 -3.99 -16.65 18.45
N ALA A 70 -5.09 -15.89 18.54
CA ALA A 70 -6.11 -15.87 17.50
C ALA A 70 -5.55 -15.25 16.21
N GLN A 71 -4.80 -14.16 16.33
CA GLN A 71 -4.11 -13.54 15.21
C GLN A 71 -3.13 -14.50 14.54
N ALA A 72 -2.30 -15.21 15.29
CA ALA A 72 -1.34 -16.17 14.74
C ALA A 72 -2.02 -17.29 13.94
N TYR A 73 -3.14 -17.82 14.44
CA TYR A 73 -3.93 -18.84 13.75
C TYR A 73 -4.52 -18.31 12.43
N VAL A 74 -5.08 -17.10 12.44
CA VAL A 74 -5.66 -16.48 11.25
C VAL A 74 -4.59 -16.04 10.24
N ASP A 75 -3.43 -15.57 10.73
CA ASP A 75 -2.25 -15.31 9.91
C ASP A 75 -1.83 -16.57 9.16
N GLU A 76 -1.74 -17.71 9.82
CA GLU A 76 -1.38 -18.98 9.17
C GLU A 76 -2.38 -19.36 8.07
N HIS A 77 -3.68 -19.18 8.31
CA HIS A 77 -4.71 -19.37 7.27
C HIS A 77 -4.48 -18.46 6.06
N PHE A 78 -4.29 -17.16 6.27
CA PHE A 78 -4.08 -16.21 5.18
C PHE A 78 -2.74 -16.38 4.48
N ARG A 79 -1.70 -16.85 5.18
CA ARG A 79 -0.41 -17.15 4.54
C ARG A 79 -0.58 -18.22 3.46
N ASN A 80 -1.34 -19.27 3.74
CA ASN A 80 -1.62 -20.31 2.76
C ASN A 80 -2.51 -19.79 1.62
N LEU A 81 -3.54 -19.00 1.93
CA LEU A 81 -4.48 -18.48 0.93
C LEU A 81 -3.82 -17.52 -0.08
N TRP A 82 -2.90 -16.67 0.39
CA TRP A 82 -2.26 -15.63 -0.42
C TRP A 82 -0.85 -15.98 -0.88
N ASN A 83 -0.43 -17.24 -0.70
CA ASN A 83 0.94 -17.69 -0.97
C ASN A 83 1.98 -16.76 -0.35
N TRP A 84 1.78 -16.41 0.92
CA TRP A 84 2.64 -15.51 1.71
C TRP A 84 3.88 -16.26 2.21
N GLY A 85 4.53 -17.00 1.31
CA GLY A 85 5.82 -17.65 1.52
C GLY A 85 6.96 -16.76 1.04
N GLY A 86 8.19 -17.23 1.21
CA GLY A 86 9.38 -16.60 0.64
C GLY A 86 10.39 -16.11 1.67
N ASP A 87 11.66 -16.40 1.38
CA ASP A 87 12.79 -16.08 2.25
C ASP A 87 13.43 -14.74 1.89
N PHE A 88 13.03 -14.14 0.77
CA PHE A 88 13.58 -12.87 0.31
C PHE A 88 12.86 -11.68 0.93
N TRP A 89 13.63 -10.83 1.63
CA TRP A 89 13.16 -9.59 2.23
C TRP A 89 14.02 -8.44 1.69
N THR A 90 13.44 -7.61 0.82
CA THR A 90 14.02 -6.34 0.37
C THR A 90 14.27 -5.46 1.58
N SER A 91 15.41 -4.77 1.61
CA SER A 91 15.78 -3.95 2.75
C SER A 91 14.74 -2.85 3.05
N PRO A 92 14.49 -2.54 4.34
CA PRO A 92 13.53 -1.51 4.74
C PRO A 92 13.94 -0.09 4.33
N GLU A 93 15.20 0.12 3.91
CA GLU A 93 15.71 1.37 3.35
C GLU A 93 15.34 1.54 1.88
N SER A 94 14.93 0.48 1.18
CA SER A 94 14.48 0.59 -0.22
C SER A 94 13.25 1.49 -0.31
N PRO A 95 13.28 2.57 -1.12
CA PRO A 95 12.14 3.48 -1.26
C PRO A 95 10.85 2.78 -1.72
N LEU A 96 10.99 1.76 -2.57
CA LEU A 96 9.85 0.98 -3.04
C LEU A 96 9.28 0.09 -1.94
N MET A 97 10.15 -0.50 -1.10
CA MET A 97 9.71 -1.25 0.08
C MET A 97 9.03 -0.33 1.10
N GLN A 98 9.56 0.87 1.32
CA GLN A 98 8.93 1.88 2.18
C GLN A 98 7.51 2.24 1.71
N LEU A 99 7.30 2.36 0.40
CA LEU A 99 5.96 2.50 -0.16
C LEU A 99 5.10 1.27 0.14
N ALA A 100 5.61 0.06 -0.10
CA ALA A 100 4.85 -1.18 0.10
C ALA A 100 4.38 -1.38 1.56
N ILE A 101 5.23 -1.07 2.53
CA ILE A 101 4.96 -1.23 3.98
C ILE A 101 4.29 0.00 4.60
N SER A 102 4.06 1.06 3.83
CA SER A 102 3.38 2.27 4.31
C SER A 102 1.98 1.94 4.81
N GLU A 103 1.52 2.65 5.83
CA GLU A 103 0.18 2.45 6.41
C GLU A 103 -0.92 2.49 5.35
N LEU A 104 -1.96 1.67 5.52
CA LEU A 104 -3.04 1.59 4.55
C LEU A 104 -3.79 2.93 4.38
N SER A 105 -3.90 3.70 5.46
CA SER A 105 -4.44 5.07 5.45
C SER A 105 -3.63 6.00 4.55
N PHE A 106 -2.30 5.92 4.62
CA PHE A 106 -1.39 6.66 3.75
C PHE A 106 -1.53 6.22 2.30
N LEU A 107 -1.52 4.91 2.03
CA LEU A 107 -1.68 4.37 0.68
C LEU A 107 -3.02 4.78 0.05
N ARG A 108 -4.10 4.77 0.83
CA ARG A 108 -5.42 5.24 0.40
C ARG A 108 -5.41 6.74 0.06
N ARG A 109 -4.72 7.56 0.88
CA ARG A 109 -4.58 8.99 0.60
C ARG A 109 -3.73 9.25 -0.65
N LEU A 110 -2.64 8.51 -0.81
CA LEU A 110 -1.79 8.56 -2.01
C LEU A 110 -2.58 8.12 -3.26
N ALA A 111 -3.44 7.11 -3.15
CA ALA A 111 -4.34 6.69 -4.22
C ALA A 111 -5.34 7.79 -4.58
N ALA A 112 -5.89 8.52 -3.60
CA ALA A 112 -6.77 9.65 -3.87
C ALA A 112 -6.07 10.77 -4.65
N PHE A 113 -4.88 11.20 -4.21
CA PHE A 113 -4.09 12.23 -4.91
C PHE A 113 -3.66 11.79 -6.30
N SER A 114 -3.10 10.58 -6.42
CA SER A 114 -2.68 9.99 -7.70
C SER A 114 -3.86 9.86 -8.66
N GLY A 115 -4.98 9.33 -8.17
CA GLY A 115 -6.20 9.18 -8.94
C GLY A 115 -6.73 10.51 -9.44
N ALA A 116 -6.81 11.52 -8.57
CA ALA A 116 -7.28 12.86 -8.93
C ALA A 116 -6.37 13.51 -9.98
N LEU A 117 -5.05 13.35 -9.86
CA LEU A 117 -4.09 13.81 -10.87
C LEU A 117 -4.32 13.15 -12.23
N ILE A 118 -4.48 11.82 -12.25
CA ILE A 118 -4.75 11.05 -13.48
C ILE A 118 -6.06 11.54 -14.12
N ALA A 119 -7.07 11.80 -13.30
CA ALA A 119 -8.41 12.20 -13.70
C ALA A 119 -8.57 13.71 -13.98
N VAL A 120 -7.57 14.54 -13.65
CA VAL A 120 -7.71 16.02 -13.59
C VAL A 120 -8.32 16.67 -14.82
N ARG A 121 -7.96 16.18 -16.02
CA ARG A 121 -8.47 16.73 -17.30
C ARG A 121 -9.96 16.47 -17.45
N GLU A 122 -10.43 15.32 -17.00
CA GLU A 122 -11.83 14.94 -17.07
C GLU A 122 -12.63 15.60 -15.92
N ILE A 123 -12.03 15.75 -14.73
CA ILE A 123 -12.61 16.55 -13.64
C ILE A 123 -12.83 17.99 -14.12
N ARG A 124 -11.84 18.62 -14.77
CA ARG A 124 -11.93 19.98 -15.34
C ARG A 124 -13.06 20.15 -16.35
N LYS A 125 -13.32 19.13 -17.16
CA LYS A 125 -14.38 19.16 -18.18
C LYS A 125 -15.76 18.82 -17.63
N THR A 126 -15.86 18.36 -16.38
CA THR A 126 -17.13 17.91 -15.81
C THR A 126 -18.01 19.11 -15.48
N ILE A 127 -19.12 19.26 -16.21
CA ILE A 127 -20.13 20.33 -16.02
C ILE A 127 -21.26 19.85 -15.07
N ASP A 128 -21.35 18.55 -14.81
CA ASP A 128 -22.37 17.96 -13.94
C ASP A 128 -22.09 18.26 -12.47
N SER A 129 -22.93 19.11 -11.88
CA SER A 129 -22.81 19.54 -10.48
C SER A 129 -22.94 18.39 -9.48
N LYS A 130 -23.68 17.32 -9.81
CA LYS A 130 -23.79 16.15 -8.93
C LYS A 130 -22.47 15.40 -8.86
N LYS A 131 -21.80 15.22 -10.00
CA LYS A 131 -20.50 14.53 -10.10
C LYS A 131 -19.39 15.32 -9.39
N VAL A 132 -19.39 16.64 -9.54
CA VAL A 132 -18.45 17.52 -8.83
C VAL A 132 -18.67 17.45 -7.32
N LEU A 133 -19.92 17.48 -6.87
CA LEU A 133 -20.26 17.40 -5.45
C LEU A 133 -19.93 16.02 -4.87
N GLU A 134 -20.14 14.95 -5.63
CA GLU A 134 -19.71 13.59 -5.26
C GLU A 134 -18.19 13.54 -5.07
N LEU A 135 -17.41 14.03 -6.04
CA LEU A 135 -15.94 14.06 -5.95
C LEU A 135 -15.46 14.88 -4.74
N ARG A 136 -16.09 16.03 -4.46
CA ARG A 136 -15.76 16.85 -3.28
C ARG A 136 -16.06 16.12 -1.97
N ARG A 137 -17.19 15.43 -1.88
CA ARG A 137 -17.56 14.64 -0.69
C ARG A 137 -16.68 13.40 -0.53
N GLY A 138 -16.31 12.76 -1.63
CA GLY A 138 -15.61 11.47 -1.65
C GLY A 138 -14.09 11.57 -1.52
N LEU A 139 -13.47 12.56 -2.17
CA LEU A 139 -12.01 12.76 -2.19
C LEU A 139 -11.55 13.92 -1.30
N GLY A 140 -12.43 14.90 -1.08
CA GLY A 140 -12.10 16.14 -0.37
C GLY A 140 -11.57 17.23 -1.31
N GLU A 141 -11.82 18.48 -0.94
CA GLU A 141 -11.44 19.65 -1.73
C GLU A 141 -9.91 19.81 -1.87
N GLY A 142 -9.15 19.50 -0.81
CA GLY A 142 -7.68 19.55 -0.86
C GLY A 142 -7.07 18.60 -1.89
N VAL A 143 -7.65 17.41 -2.08
CA VAL A 143 -7.17 16.43 -3.09
C VAL A 143 -7.43 16.93 -4.50
N LEU A 144 -8.62 17.53 -4.73
CA LEU A 144 -8.96 18.12 -6.02
C LEU A 144 -8.06 19.32 -6.32
N ASN A 145 -7.93 20.26 -5.37
CA ASN A 145 -7.08 21.45 -5.51
C ASN A 145 -5.63 21.08 -5.80
N PHE A 146 -5.07 20.10 -5.09
CA PHE A 146 -3.75 19.57 -5.39
C PHE A 146 -3.64 19.13 -6.86
N ALA A 147 -4.55 18.29 -7.35
CA ALA A 147 -4.51 17.83 -8.74
C ALA A 147 -4.58 19.02 -9.74
N TYR A 148 -5.39 20.04 -9.46
CA TYR A 148 -5.44 21.24 -10.28
C TYR A 148 -4.11 21.99 -10.28
N THR A 149 -3.53 22.25 -9.12
CA THR A 149 -2.29 22.99 -8.93
C THR A 149 -1.11 22.22 -9.53
N THR A 150 -0.91 20.97 -9.16
CA THR A 150 0.22 20.14 -9.62
C THR A 150 0.28 20.04 -11.15
N THR A 151 -0.86 19.97 -11.83
CA THR A 151 -0.88 19.89 -13.31
C THR A 151 -0.53 21.19 -14.01
N LEU A 152 -0.55 22.33 -13.31
CA LEU A 152 -0.06 23.60 -13.82
C LEU A 152 1.46 23.72 -13.69
N TYR A 153 2.04 23.17 -12.60
CA TYR A 153 3.46 23.34 -12.28
C TYR A 153 4.34 22.15 -12.65
N SER A 154 3.78 20.95 -12.82
CA SER A 154 4.53 19.72 -13.05
C SER A 154 4.02 18.96 -14.28
N ARG A 155 4.95 18.57 -15.16
CA ARG A 155 4.66 17.66 -16.28
C ARG A 155 4.86 16.21 -15.82
N VAL A 156 3.86 15.67 -15.15
CA VAL A 156 3.87 14.27 -14.71
C VAL A 156 3.35 13.37 -15.84
N SER A 157 4.19 12.44 -16.29
CA SER A 157 3.82 11.43 -17.29
C SER A 157 3.24 10.20 -16.61
N VAL A 158 1.96 9.93 -16.86
CA VAL A 158 1.26 8.74 -16.33
C VAL A 158 1.30 7.60 -17.36
N PRO A 159 1.65 6.36 -16.94
CA PRO A 159 1.59 5.18 -17.81
C PRO A 159 0.20 5.03 -18.43
N GLN A 160 0.13 4.70 -19.72
CA GLN A 160 -1.16 4.60 -20.42
C GLN A 160 -2.08 3.58 -19.75
N LYS A 161 -1.52 2.47 -19.27
CA LYS A 161 -2.24 1.42 -18.54
C LYS A 161 -2.71 1.85 -17.14
N CYS A 162 -2.29 2.99 -16.60
CA CYS A 162 -2.83 3.51 -15.33
C CYS A 162 -3.85 4.62 -15.55
N ARG A 163 -4.06 5.07 -16.80
CA ARG A 163 -5.02 6.13 -17.10
C ARG A 163 -6.44 5.64 -16.91
N LEU A 164 -7.30 6.57 -16.50
CA LEU A 164 -8.73 6.35 -16.43
C LEU A 164 -9.27 6.19 -17.87
N GLN A 165 -9.61 4.96 -18.25
CA GLN A 165 -10.07 4.66 -19.60
C GLN A 165 -11.53 5.09 -19.83
N GLN A 166 -12.35 5.09 -18.78
CA GLN A 166 -13.76 5.40 -18.90
C GLN A 166 -14.24 6.22 -17.70
N TRP A 167 -14.68 7.44 -17.97
CA TRP A 167 -15.53 8.22 -17.07
C TRP A 167 -16.92 7.60 -17.13
N SER A 168 -17.45 7.02 -16.04
CA SER A 168 -18.77 6.39 -16.12
C SER A 168 -19.81 7.45 -16.54
N ARG A 169 -20.48 7.18 -17.67
CA ARG A 169 -21.66 7.93 -18.09
C ARG A 169 -22.93 7.38 -17.45
N SER A 170 -22.86 6.19 -16.83
CA SER A 170 -23.97 5.53 -16.15
C SER A 170 -23.88 5.67 -14.63
N ASP A 171 -25.05 5.78 -13.98
CA ASP A 171 -25.25 5.95 -12.53
C ASP A 171 -24.85 4.73 -11.67
N SER A 172 -24.31 3.66 -12.25
CA SER A 172 -24.14 2.36 -11.58
C SER A 172 -22.90 2.25 -10.69
N SER A 173 -21.91 3.14 -10.83
CA SER A 173 -20.73 3.15 -9.95
C SER A 173 -20.32 4.59 -9.64
N PRO A 174 -20.06 4.93 -8.36
CA PRO A 174 -19.62 6.27 -7.98
C PRO A 174 -18.31 6.64 -8.69
N ILE A 175 -18.24 7.83 -9.24
CA ILE A 175 -17.06 8.33 -9.96
C ILE A 175 -15.85 8.41 -9.03
N THR A 176 -16.10 8.70 -7.76
CA THR A 176 -15.08 8.68 -6.70
C THR A 176 -14.32 7.34 -6.67
N VAL A 177 -15.02 6.22 -6.84
CA VAL A 177 -14.41 4.87 -6.85
C VAL A 177 -13.52 4.70 -8.08
N ALA A 178 -13.96 5.15 -9.26
CA ALA A 178 -13.16 5.06 -10.48
C ALA A 178 -11.86 5.87 -10.39
N VAL A 179 -11.93 7.06 -9.77
CA VAL A 179 -10.75 7.90 -9.51
C VAL A 179 -9.80 7.20 -8.52
N LEU A 180 -10.31 6.70 -7.39
CA LEU A 180 -9.50 5.97 -6.40
C LEU A 180 -8.85 4.72 -7.00
N ASN A 181 -9.60 3.93 -7.77
CA ASN A 181 -9.08 2.74 -8.44
C ASN A 181 -7.92 3.08 -9.38
N SER A 182 -8.01 4.19 -10.11
CA SER A 182 -6.92 4.64 -10.99
C SER A 182 -5.65 4.98 -10.21
N GLY A 183 -5.79 5.58 -9.02
CA GLY A 183 -4.67 5.82 -8.11
C GLY A 183 -4.08 4.54 -7.54
N TRP A 184 -4.92 3.60 -7.11
CA TRP A 184 -4.48 2.28 -6.65
C TRP A 184 -3.74 1.50 -7.74
N LEU A 185 -4.21 1.58 -8.99
CA LEU A 185 -3.54 0.96 -10.14
C LEU A 185 -2.16 1.56 -10.39
N LEU A 186 -1.98 2.87 -10.20
CA LEU A 186 -0.66 3.49 -10.30
C LEU A 186 0.29 3.00 -9.20
N ILE A 187 -0.19 2.91 -7.96
CA ILE A 187 0.59 2.36 -6.83
C ILE A 187 0.96 0.90 -7.10
N ALA A 188 -0.01 0.09 -7.52
CA ALA A 188 0.21 -1.31 -7.85
C ALA A 188 1.20 -1.48 -9.02
N CYS A 189 1.09 -0.65 -10.06
CA CYS A 189 2.03 -0.65 -11.17
C CYS A 189 3.45 -0.31 -10.71
N ALA A 190 3.64 0.67 -9.82
CA ALA A 190 4.96 0.95 -9.25
C ALA A 190 5.48 -0.24 -8.41
N CYS A 191 4.63 -0.83 -7.58
CA CYS A 191 4.98 -1.96 -6.71
C CYS A 191 5.21 -3.27 -7.48
N ALA A 192 4.83 -3.35 -8.76
CA ALA A 192 5.17 -4.49 -9.63
C ALA A 192 6.68 -4.60 -9.92
N LEU A 193 7.49 -3.59 -9.56
CA LEU A 193 8.95 -3.68 -9.55
C LEU A 193 9.51 -4.46 -8.35
N LEU A 194 8.68 -4.79 -7.36
CA LEU A 194 9.10 -5.62 -6.24
C LEU A 194 9.41 -7.04 -6.73
N PRO A 195 10.30 -7.78 -6.03
CA PRO A 195 10.41 -9.22 -6.17
C PRO A 195 9.04 -9.90 -6.11
N ALA A 196 8.89 -11.00 -6.86
CA ALA A 196 7.60 -11.69 -7.03
C ALA A 196 6.91 -12.03 -5.70
N GLU A 197 7.67 -12.46 -4.68
CA GLU A 197 7.14 -12.80 -3.36
C GLU A 197 6.52 -11.59 -2.66
N GLU A 198 7.20 -10.45 -2.68
CA GLU A 198 6.73 -9.21 -2.05
C GLU A 198 5.60 -8.54 -2.84
N TRP A 199 5.64 -8.66 -4.17
CA TRP A 199 4.53 -8.27 -5.02
C TRP A 199 3.24 -9.03 -4.66
N ASN A 200 3.33 -10.36 -4.50
CA ASN A 200 2.19 -11.18 -4.11
C ASN A 200 1.62 -10.77 -2.74
N ARG A 201 2.49 -10.47 -1.76
CA ARG A 201 2.08 -9.92 -0.46
C ARG A 201 1.38 -8.57 -0.62
N PHE A 202 1.93 -7.69 -1.46
CA PHE A 202 1.37 -6.36 -1.72
C PHE A 202 -0.01 -6.40 -2.37
N LEU A 203 -0.30 -7.37 -3.25
CA LEU A 203 -1.62 -7.54 -3.86
C LEU A 203 -2.75 -7.65 -2.84
N SER A 204 -2.49 -8.29 -1.70
CA SER A 204 -3.45 -8.43 -0.61
C SER A 204 -3.80 -7.10 0.09
N ARG A 205 -3.02 -6.04 -0.14
CA ARG A 205 -3.25 -4.68 0.38
C ARG A 205 -4.17 -3.85 -0.51
N LEU A 206 -4.47 -4.34 -1.71
CA LEU A 206 -5.32 -3.64 -2.67
C LEU A 206 -6.79 -3.95 -2.42
N PRO A 207 -7.70 -2.96 -2.61
CA PRO A 207 -9.13 -3.19 -2.53
C PRO A 207 -9.61 -4.15 -3.62
N HIS A 208 -10.73 -4.84 -3.39
CA HIS A 208 -11.30 -5.78 -4.37
C HIS A 208 -11.69 -5.09 -5.67
N SER A 209 -12.10 -3.81 -5.58
CA SER A 209 -12.52 -3.01 -6.74
C SER A 209 -11.43 -2.86 -7.81
N VAL A 210 -10.16 -3.07 -7.47
CA VAL A 210 -9.00 -2.87 -8.36
C VAL A 210 -8.54 -4.18 -9.01
N GLU A 211 -8.93 -5.33 -8.46
CA GLU A 211 -8.44 -6.64 -8.89
C GLU A 211 -8.79 -6.98 -10.34
N LYS A 212 -10.03 -6.68 -10.74
CA LYS A 212 -10.47 -6.88 -12.12
C LYS A 212 -9.65 -6.07 -13.11
N ASP A 213 -9.30 -4.83 -12.75
CA ASP A 213 -8.50 -3.96 -13.60
C ASP A 213 -7.03 -4.42 -13.67
N LEU A 214 -6.49 -4.97 -12.56
CA LEU A 214 -5.14 -5.55 -12.53
C LEU A 214 -5.01 -6.80 -13.39
N GLY A 215 -5.95 -7.75 -13.25
CA GLY A 215 -5.91 -9.00 -14.02
C GLY A 215 -6.00 -8.79 -15.54
N GLN A 216 -6.50 -7.62 -15.97
CA GLN A 216 -6.57 -7.22 -17.37
C GLN A 216 -5.34 -6.45 -17.86
N ARG A 217 -4.44 -6.02 -16.96
CA ARG A 217 -3.33 -5.11 -17.27
C ARG A 217 -1.99 -5.77 -16.90
N ASN A 218 -1.33 -6.32 -17.90
CA ASN A 218 0.06 -6.75 -17.76
C ASN A 218 0.98 -5.52 -17.78
N PHE A 219 1.46 -5.06 -16.63
CA PHE A 219 2.42 -3.95 -16.56
C PHE A 219 3.79 -4.39 -17.08
N SER A 220 4.39 -3.61 -17.98
CA SER A 220 5.80 -3.82 -18.33
C SER A 220 6.72 -3.22 -17.25
N SER A 221 8.00 -3.57 -17.28
CA SER A 221 9.00 -2.90 -16.42
C SER A 221 9.05 -1.39 -16.69
N GLU A 222 8.86 -0.96 -17.95
CA GLU A 222 8.83 0.45 -18.32
C GLU A 222 7.62 1.18 -17.73
N ASP A 223 6.43 0.57 -17.81
CA ASP A 223 5.21 1.10 -17.19
C ASP A 223 5.41 1.29 -15.67
N SER A 224 6.04 0.29 -15.04
CA SER A 224 6.25 0.23 -13.59
C SER A 224 7.29 1.25 -13.12
N GLN A 225 8.38 1.43 -13.88
CA GLN A 225 9.35 2.51 -13.64
C GLN A 225 8.71 3.88 -13.79
N LEU A 226 7.94 4.11 -14.85
CA LEU A 226 7.24 5.38 -15.07
C LEU A 226 6.22 5.65 -13.95
N ALA A 227 5.48 4.63 -13.51
CA ALA A 227 4.57 4.73 -12.37
C ALA A 227 5.32 5.13 -11.09
N TRP A 228 6.47 4.51 -10.83
CA TRP A 228 7.31 4.83 -9.69
C TRP A 228 7.82 6.29 -9.72
N TRP A 229 8.32 6.75 -10.87
CA TRP A 229 8.72 8.14 -11.06
C TRP A 229 7.57 9.12 -10.82
N CYS A 230 6.38 8.81 -11.34
CA CYS A 230 5.17 9.58 -11.12
C CYS A 230 4.84 9.72 -9.62
N LEU A 231 4.85 8.61 -8.87
CA LEU A 231 4.59 8.63 -7.43
C LEU A 231 5.64 9.42 -6.64
N ARG A 232 6.93 9.29 -6.99
CA ARG A 232 8.00 10.06 -6.33
C ARG A 232 7.83 11.56 -6.51
N GLU A 233 7.49 12.01 -7.71
CA GLU A 233 7.22 13.43 -7.95
C GLU A 233 6.02 13.92 -7.16
N LEU A 234 4.96 13.12 -7.02
CA LEU A 234 3.79 13.49 -6.21
C LEU A 234 4.15 13.63 -4.73
N VAL A 235 4.93 12.71 -4.18
CA VAL A 235 5.41 12.80 -2.80
C VAL A 235 6.29 14.04 -2.63
N ARG A 236 7.18 14.34 -3.59
CA ARG A 236 8.02 15.54 -3.53
C ARG A 236 7.21 16.84 -3.50
N VAL A 237 6.22 16.99 -4.38
CA VAL A 237 5.38 18.19 -4.45
C VAL A 237 4.56 18.38 -3.17
N THR A 238 4.00 17.30 -2.61
CA THR A 238 3.25 17.37 -1.34
C THR A 238 4.11 17.73 -0.12
N VAL A 239 5.40 17.37 -0.13
CA VAL A 239 6.34 17.77 0.93
C VAL A 239 6.77 19.22 0.77
N GLN A 240 6.97 19.71 -0.46
CA GLN A 240 7.31 21.12 -0.71
C GLN A 240 6.17 22.07 -0.30
N GLU A 241 4.90 21.72 -0.56
CA GLU A 241 3.75 22.51 -0.10
C GLU A 241 3.62 22.58 1.43
N LYS A 242 4.18 21.60 2.17
CA LYS A 242 4.28 21.64 3.63
C LYS A 242 5.55 22.33 4.13
N GLY A 243 6.61 22.33 3.33
CA GLY A 243 7.93 22.87 3.67
C GLY A 243 8.07 24.38 3.54
N ASP A 244 7.04 25.07 3.03
CA ASP A 244 6.89 26.54 3.19
C ASP A 244 6.46 26.92 4.62
N GLU A 245 6.21 25.93 5.50
CA GLU A 245 6.41 26.08 6.94
C GLU A 245 7.76 25.44 7.30
N HIS A 246 8.73 26.31 7.61
CA HIS A 246 10.14 25.99 7.93
C HIS A 246 10.37 24.63 8.62
N VAL A 247 11.10 23.74 7.95
CA VAL A 247 11.92 22.72 8.62
C VAL A 247 13.31 22.70 7.98
N GLN A 248 14.29 23.24 8.69
CA GLN A 248 15.70 23.04 8.41
C GLN A 248 16.04 21.55 8.57
N ILE A 249 16.54 20.93 7.51
CA ILE A 249 17.12 19.59 7.58
C ILE A 249 18.61 19.78 7.83
N SER A 250 19.08 19.30 8.98
CA SER A 250 20.49 18.96 9.25
C SER A 250 20.69 17.47 8.99
#